data_AF-A0A945U0E2-F1
#
_entry.id   AF-A0A945U0E2-F1
#
_cell.length_a   1.000
_cell.length_b   1.000
_cell.length_c   1.000
_cell.angle_alpha   90.00
_cell.angle_beta   90.00
_cell.angle_gamma   90.00
#
_symmetry.space_group_name_H-M   'P 1'
#
loop_
_entity.id
_entity.type
_entity.pdbx_description
1 polymer ?
#
loop_
_entity_poly.entity_id
_entity_poly.type
_entity_poly.pdbx_seq_one_letter_code
_entity_poly.pdbx_strand_id
1 'polypeptide(L)'
;MAGGNMIDDPHGPLFSVVCTDTNPYGTWQTELLEHSWLRAGMPGELIRLVGTPNGEELPQHRTARVIRTTATNTHPRLDEDYTGMNRLHSLAEWLERERPVGTVLILDCDFVFRAPLVRHAEPGQPIGQLWWDFQMGGKWAEAADSITPGIAVRVQNVTWPLLIHTSDLRRIIGRWVEVAARIRKETGAWESDMVALTIVLAEYQITCDLEMLAAWMPWPDEVVADAPIIHYCQRVLDVGGDTLWYKQEYSPWDDIDVNPSDAALGYCSELLVMLKRFAGLQRAAHQSGS
;
A
#
# COMPACT_ATOMS: atom_id res chain seq x y z
N MET A 1 4.21 15.00 -27.51
CA MET A 1 5.62 14.81 -27.90
C MET A 1 6.46 14.75 -26.64
N ALA A 2 6.71 13.53 -26.17
CA ALA A 2 7.82 13.09 -25.31
C ALA A 2 7.51 11.63 -24.94
N GLY A 3 7.54 10.74 -25.94
CA GLY A 3 7.66 9.31 -25.70
C GLY A 3 9.11 9.05 -25.34
N GLY A 4 9.45 9.17 -24.06
CA GLY A 4 10.71 8.63 -23.54
C GLY A 4 10.60 7.11 -23.57
N ASN A 5 11.46 6.46 -24.34
CA ASN A 5 11.60 5.01 -24.32
C ASN A 5 11.90 4.56 -22.88
N MET A 6 11.08 3.68 -22.31
CA MET A 6 11.34 2.97 -21.04
C MET A 6 12.58 2.07 -21.08
N ILE A 7 13.37 2.11 -22.15
CA ILE A 7 14.49 1.18 -22.41
C ILE A 7 15.80 1.69 -21.80
N ASP A 8 15.90 2.97 -21.44
CA ASP A 8 17.17 3.59 -21.03
C ASP A 8 17.26 3.93 -19.52
N ASP A 9 16.34 3.45 -18.67
CA ASP A 9 16.51 3.58 -17.22
C ASP A 9 17.51 2.50 -16.73
N PRO A 10 18.70 2.88 -16.24
CA PRO A 10 19.70 1.92 -15.74
C PRO A 10 19.19 1.11 -14.54
N HIS A 11 18.13 1.54 -13.87
CA HIS A 11 17.52 0.90 -12.70
C HIS A 11 16.36 -0.06 -13.06
N GLY A 12 16.03 -0.18 -14.35
CA GLY A 12 14.91 -0.99 -14.83
C GLY A 12 13.53 -0.37 -14.54
N PRO A 13 12.43 -1.00 -14.99
CA PRO A 13 11.07 -0.47 -14.85
C PRO A 13 10.62 -0.30 -13.39
N LEU A 14 9.71 0.66 -13.17
CA LEU A 14 8.95 0.82 -11.94
C LEU A 14 7.60 0.09 -12.04
N PHE A 15 7.31 -0.79 -11.09
CA PHE A 15 6.02 -1.45 -10.94
C PHE A 15 5.32 -0.91 -9.70
N SER A 16 4.24 -0.15 -9.88
CA SER A 16 3.32 0.21 -8.80
C SER A 16 2.40 -0.98 -8.56
N VAL A 17 2.53 -1.68 -7.44
CA VAL A 17 1.82 -2.94 -7.18
C VAL A 17 0.85 -2.77 -6.01
N VAL A 18 -0.42 -3.02 -6.28
CA VAL A 18 -1.49 -3.09 -5.28
C VAL A 18 -2.08 -4.50 -5.25
N CYS A 19 -2.39 -5.02 -4.06
CA CYS A 19 -3.03 -6.32 -3.90
C CYS A 19 -4.43 -6.16 -3.31
N THR A 20 -5.40 -6.84 -3.90
CA THR A 20 -6.78 -6.88 -3.43
C THR A 20 -7.39 -8.26 -3.68
N ASP A 21 -8.67 -8.40 -3.37
CA ASP A 21 -9.55 -9.45 -3.89
C ASP A 21 -10.56 -8.82 -4.89
N THR A 22 -11.63 -9.54 -5.20
CA THR A 22 -12.77 -9.14 -6.05
C THR A 22 -13.80 -8.27 -5.34
N ASN A 23 -13.61 -7.94 -4.07
CA ASN A 23 -14.63 -7.24 -3.32
C ASN A 23 -14.84 -5.80 -3.89
N PRO A 24 -16.08 -5.28 -3.86
CA PRO A 24 -16.35 -3.94 -4.36
C PRO A 24 -15.58 -2.84 -3.61
N TYR A 25 -15.28 -3.06 -2.32
CA TYR A 25 -14.61 -2.10 -1.45
C TYR A 25 -13.17 -1.79 -1.90
N GLY A 26 -12.35 -2.81 -2.17
CA GLY A 26 -11.02 -2.66 -2.73
C GLY A 26 -11.05 -2.22 -4.20
N THR A 27 -12.15 -2.51 -4.91
CA THR A 27 -12.30 -2.13 -6.32
C THR A 27 -12.44 -0.62 -6.49
N TRP A 28 -13.38 0.03 -5.79
CA TRP A 28 -13.52 1.49 -5.90
C TRP A 28 -12.28 2.23 -5.40
N GLN A 29 -11.61 1.69 -4.37
CA GLN A 29 -10.36 2.24 -3.85
C GLN A 29 -9.26 2.18 -4.92
N THR A 30 -9.15 1.04 -5.61
CA THR A 30 -8.18 0.89 -6.70
C THR A 30 -8.53 1.77 -7.92
N GLU A 31 -9.80 2.01 -8.21
CA GLU A 31 -10.20 2.96 -9.26
C GLU A 31 -9.78 4.40 -8.94
N LEU A 32 -9.89 4.81 -7.67
CA LEU A 32 -9.40 6.12 -7.22
C LEU A 32 -7.87 6.19 -7.25
N LEU A 33 -7.18 5.15 -6.78
CA LEU A 33 -5.73 5.01 -6.89
C LEU A 33 -5.29 5.16 -8.35
N GLU A 34 -5.92 4.43 -9.27
CA GLU A 34 -5.66 4.48 -10.71
C GLU A 34 -5.85 5.89 -11.28
N HIS A 35 -6.95 6.56 -10.91
CA HIS A 35 -7.21 7.93 -11.32
C HIS A 35 -6.10 8.86 -10.86
N SER A 36 -5.72 8.80 -9.57
CA SER A 36 -4.67 9.64 -9.01
C SER A 36 -3.29 9.33 -9.60
N TRP A 37 -2.99 8.06 -9.86
CA TRP A 37 -1.75 7.58 -10.48
C TRP A 37 -1.56 8.20 -11.88
N LEU A 38 -2.62 8.17 -12.71
CA LEU A 38 -2.62 8.82 -14.03
C LEU A 38 -2.48 10.34 -13.91
N ARG A 39 -3.21 10.96 -12.98
CA ARG A 39 -3.23 12.42 -12.79
C ARG A 39 -1.89 12.97 -12.31
N ALA A 40 -1.19 12.21 -11.47
CA ALA A 40 0.14 12.55 -10.98
C ALA A 40 1.23 12.35 -12.04
N GLY A 41 0.94 11.63 -13.14
CA GLY A 41 1.93 11.32 -14.17
C GLY A 41 2.97 10.29 -13.69
N MET A 42 2.53 9.30 -12.90
CA MET A 42 3.40 8.24 -12.42
C MET A 42 4.04 7.47 -13.59
N PRO A 43 5.34 7.13 -13.52
CA PRO A 43 5.99 6.34 -14.53
C PRO A 43 5.74 4.84 -14.33
N GLY A 44 6.05 4.05 -15.36
CA GLY A 44 6.05 2.60 -15.28
C GLY A 44 4.66 1.99 -15.43
N GLU A 45 4.44 0.85 -14.76
CA GLU A 45 3.21 0.06 -14.85
C GLU A 45 2.48 0.00 -13.51
N LEU A 46 1.17 0.23 -13.52
CA LEU A 46 0.28 -0.05 -12.39
C LEU A 46 -0.25 -1.48 -12.50
N ILE A 47 0.02 -2.31 -11.51
CA ILE A 47 -0.38 -3.71 -11.45
C ILE A 47 -1.34 -3.90 -10.27
N ARG A 48 -2.52 -4.46 -10.55
CA ARG A 48 -3.48 -4.93 -9.53
C ARG A 48 -3.41 -6.45 -9.45
N LEU A 49 -2.82 -6.97 -8.38
CA LEU A 49 -2.86 -8.40 -8.07
C LEU A 49 -4.19 -8.72 -7.37
N VAL A 50 -4.98 -9.64 -7.92
CA VAL A 50 -6.32 -9.96 -7.42
C VAL A 50 -6.38 -11.43 -6.97
N GLY A 51 -6.41 -11.64 -5.66
CA GLY A 51 -6.58 -12.96 -5.06
C GLY A 51 -7.98 -13.48 -5.28
N THR A 52 -8.10 -14.56 -6.04
CA THR A 52 -9.36 -15.19 -6.43
C THR A 52 -9.19 -16.70 -6.48
N PRO A 53 -9.02 -17.34 -5.31
CA PRO A 53 -8.80 -18.79 -5.23
C PRO A 53 -9.94 -19.59 -5.88
N ASN A 54 -11.14 -19.02 -5.95
CA ASN A 54 -12.35 -19.64 -6.47
C ASN A 54 -12.65 -19.31 -7.95
N GLY A 55 -11.76 -18.59 -8.65
CA GLY A 55 -11.91 -18.31 -10.08
C GLY A 55 -12.96 -17.26 -10.42
N GLU A 56 -13.36 -16.41 -9.47
CA GLU A 56 -14.30 -15.30 -9.66
C GLU A 56 -13.88 -14.35 -10.80
N GLU A 57 -14.84 -13.64 -11.40
CA GLU A 57 -14.54 -12.68 -12.47
C GLU A 57 -13.63 -11.56 -11.97
N LEU A 58 -12.63 -11.20 -12.77
CA LEU A 58 -11.71 -10.13 -12.40
C LEU A 58 -12.37 -8.76 -12.59
N PRO A 59 -12.11 -7.80 -11.69
CA PRO A 59 -12.52 -6.42 -11.89
C PRO A 59 -11.84 -5.84 -13.14
N GLN A 60 -12.59 -5.02 -13.88
CA GLN A 60 -12.08 -4.38 -15.09
C GLN A 60 -11.51 -3.00 -14.74
N HIS A 61 -10.26 -2.76 -15.14
CA HIS A 61 -9.57 -1.49 -14.96
C HIS A 61 -9.14 -0.93 -16.31
N ARG A 62 -9.12 0.39 -16.44
CA ARG A 62 -8.74 1.06 -17.70
C ARG A 62 -7.23 1.12 -17.87
N THR A 63 -6.51 1.22 -16.76
CA THR A 63 -5.06 1.49 -16.72
C THR A 63 -4.30 0.39 -16.01
N ALA A 64 -4.80 -0.07 -14.86
CA ALA A 64 -4.10 -1.09 -14.10
C ALA A 64 -4.11 -2.43 -14.85
N ARG A 65 -2.95 -3.08 -15.00
CA ARG A 65 -2.90 -4.48 -15.45
C ARG A 65 -3.38 -5.36 -14.31
N VAL A 66 -4.52 -6.01 -14.53
CA VAL A 66 -5.13 -6.90 -13.53
C VAL A 66 -4.60 -8.32 -13.70
N ILE A 67 -4.00 -8.87 -12.65
CA ILE A 67 -3.38 -10.20 -12.65
C ILE A 67 -4.08 -11.06 -11.61
N ARG A 68 -4.59 -12.21 -12.04
CA ARG A 68 -5.15 -13.22 -11.14
C ARG A 68 -4.06 -13.90 -10.32
N THR A 69 -4.24 -13.96 -9.01
CA THR A 69 -3.48 -14.81 -8.10
C THR A 69 -4.40 -15.83 -7.41
N THR A 70 -3.81 -16.92 -6.95
CA THR A 70 -4.46 -17.96 -6.14
C THR A 70 -4.46 -17.63 -4.64
N ALA A 71 -3.99 -16.44 -4.27
CA ALA A 71 -3.79 -16.02 -2.90
C ALA A 71 -5.09 -16.02 -2.08
N THR A 72 -4.99 -16.52 -0.85
CA THR A 72 -6.06 -16.54 0.16
C THR A 72 -5.66 -15.65 1.35
N ASN A 73 -6.61 -15.38 2.24
CA ASN A 73 -6.35 -14.76 3.54
C ASN A 73 -5.83 -15.79 4.58
N THR A 74 -5.66 -17.06 4.20
CA THR A 74 -5.36 -18.14 5.13
C THR A 74 -3.87 -18.39 5.23
N HIS A 75 -3.43 -18.87 6.39
CA HIS A 75 -2.10 -19.42 6.58
C HIS A 75 -2.16 -20.61 7.54
N PRO A 76 -1.42 -21.72 7.34
CA PRO A 76 -1.49 -22.92 8.19
C PRO A 76 -1.18 -22.73 9.68
N ARG A 77 -0.68 -21.55 10.08
CA ARG A 77 -0.40 -21.19 11.48
C ARG A 77 -1.53 -20.41 12.15
N LEU A 78 -2.46 -19.87 11.36
CA LEU A 78 -3.52 -19.00 11.81
C LEU A 78 -4.83 -19.79 11.83
N ASP A 79 -5.59 -19.61 12.90
CA ASP A 79 -6.91 -20.23 13.05
C ASP A 79 -8.01 -19.43 12.31
N GLU A 80 -7.74 -18.16 12.00
CA GLU A 80 -8.64 -17.23 11.33
C GLU A 80 -7.98 -16.58 10.11
N ASP A 81 -8.82 -16.11 9.19
CA ASP A 81 -8.38 -15.34 8.03
C ASP A 81 -7.70 -14.03 8.44
N TYR A 82 -6.64 -13.69 7.72
CA TYR A 82 -5.91 -12.43 7.87
C TYR A 82 -5.59 -11.86 6.48
N THR A 83 -6.16 -10.69 6.17
CA THR A 83 -6.03 -10.08 4.83
C THR A 83 -4.59 -9.77 4.44
N GLY A 84 -3.71 -9.51 5.41
CA GLY A 84 -2.27 -9.34 5.15
C GLY A 84 -1.65 -10.54 4.44
N MET A 85 -2.17 -11.76 4.65
CA MET A 85 -1.71 -12.96 3.93
C MET A 85 -2.01 -12.89 2.44
N ASN A 86 -3.15 -12.33 2.03
CA ASN A 86 -3.49 -12.20 0.62
C ASN A 86 -2.49 -11.31 -0.12
N ARG A 87 -2.07 -10.19 0.48
CA ARG A 87 -1.03 -9.32 -0.10
C ARG A 87 0.28 -10.09 -0.27
N LEU A 88 0.76 -10.73 0.79
CA LEU A 88 2.06 -11.41 0.77
C LEU A 88 2.07 -12.62 -0.17
N HIS A 89 1.01 -13.43 -0.19
CA HIS A 89 0.87 -14.54 -1.12
C HIS A 89 0.73 -14.09 -2.57
N SER A 90 -0.03 -13.01 -2.83
CA SER A 90 -0.16 -12.44 -4.17
C SER A 90 1.18 -11.95 -4.71
N LEU A 91 1.94 -11.20 -3.89
CA LEU A 91 3.28 -10.75 -4.24
C LEU A 91 4.22 -11.93 -4.52
N ALA A 92 4.24 -12.94 -3.63
CA ALA A 92 5.06 -14.13 -3.81
C ALA A 92 4.75 -14.86 -5.12
N GLU A 93 3.47 -15.06 -5.42
CA GLU A 93 3.03 -15.75 -6.62
C GLU A 93 3.40 -14.97 -7.91
N TRP A 94 3.15 -13.66 -7.92
CA TRP A 94 3.50 -12.79 -9.05
C TRP A 94 5.01 -12.81 -9.33
N LEU A 95 5.82 -12.71 -8.27
CA LEU A 95 7.27 -12.73 -8.34
C LEU A 95 7.83 -14.02 -8.93
N GLU A 96 7.21 -15.17 -8.61
CA GLU A 96 7.61 -16.48 -9.16
C GLU A 96 7.14 -16.66 -10.60
N ARG A 97 5.88 -16.30 -10.90
CA ARG A 97 5.24 -16.54 -12.21
C ARG A 97 5.77 -15.62 -13.29
N GLU A 98 5.88 -14.32 -13.02
CA GLU A 98 6.22 -13.33 -14.05
C GLU A 98 7.70 -12.94 -14.03
N ARG A 99 8.40 -13.20 -12.91
CA ARG A 99 9.82 -12.92 -12.71
C ARG A 99 10.22 -11.49 -13.17
N PRO A 100 9.52 -10.44 -12.70
CA PRO A 100 9.80 -9.06 -13.08
C PRO A 100 11.21 -8.62 -12.65
N VAL A 101 11.87 -7.77 -13.43
CA VAL A 101 13.18 -7.17 -13.07
C VAL A 101 13.00 -5.66 -13.04
N GLY A 102 13.31 -5.02 -11.90
CA GLY A 102 13.11 -3.59 -11.69
C GLY A 102 12.75 -3.25 -10.25
N THR A 103 12.22 -2.05 -10.03
CA THR A 103 11.75 -1.57 -8.73
C THR A 103 10.26 -1.86 -8.54
N VAL A 104 9.87 -2.36 -7.38
CA VAL A 104 8.48 -2.52 -6.96
C VAL A 104 8.15 -1.45 -5.93
N LEU A 105 7.15 -0.61 -6.22
CA LEU A 105 6.49 0.24 -5.25
C LEU A 105 5.27 -0.52 -4.71
N ILE A 106 5.36 -1.04 -3.48
CA ILE A 106 4.27 -1.76 -2.81
C ILE A 106 3.27 -0.75 -2.25
N LEU A 107 2.01 -0.88 -2.64
CA LEU A 107 0.91 0.04 -2.30
C LEU A 107 -0.27 -0.70 -1.67
N ASP A 108 -0.99 0.00 -0.79
CA ASP A 108 -2.37 -0.35 -0.46
C ASP A 108 -3.34 0.30 -1.45
N CYS A 109 -4.54 -0.30 -1.58
CA CYS A 109 -5.56 0.22 -2.47
C CYS A 109 -6.17 1.54 -1.96
N ASP A 110 -6.03 1.84 -0.67
CA ASP A 110 -6.48 3.09 -0.05
C ASP A 110 -5.40 4.17 -0.04
N PHE A 111 -4.57 4.19 -1.09
CA PHE A 111 -3.62 5.26 -1.38
C PHE A 111 -4.13 6.15 -2.53
N VAL A 112 -3.78 7.44 -2.50
CA VAL A 112 -3.87 8.33 -3.68
C VAL A 112 -2.58 9.11 -3.89
N PHE A 113 -2.23 9.38 -5.15
CA PHE A 113 -1.07 10.18 -5.51
C PHE A 113 -1.41 11.67 -5.60
N ARG A 114 -0.58 12.49 -4.92
CA ARG A 114 -0.53 13.96 -5.03
C ARG A 114 0.50 14.40 -6.07
N ALA A 115 1.61 13.67 -6.14
CA ALA A 115 2.76 13.97 -6.98
C ALA A 115 3.41 12.67 -7.50
N PRO A 116 4.15 12.71 -8.62
CA PRO A 116 4.83 11.52 -9.14
C PRO A 116 5.99 11.12 -8.22
N LEU A 117 6.10 9.82 -7.96
CA LEU A 117 7.23 9.20 -7.28
C LEU A 117 8.10 8.49 -8.32
N VAL A 118 9.19 9.14 -8.73
CA VAL A 118 10.08 8.69 -9.82
C VAL A 118 11.36 8.03 -9.33
N ARG A 119 11.40 7.60 -8.07
CA ARG A 119 12.58 6.99 -7.45
C ARG A 119 12.65 5.50 -7.76
N HIS A 120 13.86 4.98 -7.88
CA HIS A 120 14.13 3.56 -8.08
C HIS A 120 14.98 3.04 -6.92
N ALA A 121 14.72 1.81 -6.50
CA ALA A 121 15.48 1.14 -5.46
C ALA A 121 16.61 0.33 -6.11
N GLU A 122 17.82 0.46 -5.56
CA GLU A 122 18.94 -0.39 -5.93
C GLU A 122 18.88 -1.71 -5.15
N PRO A 123 19.45 -2.81 -5.69
CA PRO A 123 19.65 -4.03 -4.92
C PRO A 123 20.39 -3.76 -3.60
N GLY A 124 19.77 -4.16 -2.49
CA GLY A 124 20.25 -3.97 -1.12
C GLY A 124 19.90 -2.62 -0.50
N GLN A 125 19.28 -1.70 -1.24
CA GLN A 125 18.96 -0.32 -0.79
C GLN A 125 17.51 0.05 -1.12
N PRO A 126 16.52 -0.58 -0.46
CA PRO A 126 15.13 -0.16 -0.56
C PRO A 126 14.90 1.23 0.03
N ILE A 127 13.86 1.92 -0.45
CA ILE A 127 13.38 3.19 0.10
C ILE A 127 12.05 2.91 0.79
N GLY A 128 12.00 3.10 2.11
CA GLY A 128 10.86 2.72 2.93
C GLY A 128 10.16 3.91 3.56
N GLN A 129 8.85 3.76 3.81
CA GLN A 129 8.10 4.71 4.61
C GLN A 129 8.61 4.71 6.05
N LEU A 130 8.97 5.89 6.56
CA LEU A 130 9.22 6.08 8.00
C LEU A 130 7.91 5.83 8.77
N TRP A 131 7.91 4.83 9.64
CA TRP A 131 6.81 4.60 10.57
C TRP A 131 6.97 5.50 11.80
N TRP A 132 6.46 6.73 11.69
CA TRP A 132 6.79 7.84 12.58
C TRP A 132 6.43 7.59 14.06
N ASP A 133 5.24 7.05 14.32
CA ASP A 133 4.69 6.82 15.66
C ASP A 133 4.96 5.40 16.20
N PHE A 134 5.73 4.59 15.47
CA PHE A 134 6.04 3.23 15.89
C PHE A 134 7.31 3.16 16.73
N GLN A 135 7.27 2.27 17.73
CA GLN A 135 8.44 1.90 18.52
C GLN A 135 8.48 0.39 18.69
N MET A 136 9.61 -0.22 18.34
CA MET A 136 9.87 -1.62 18.64
C MET A 136 10.06 -1.81 20.15
N GLY A 137 8.99 -2.18 20.85
CA GLY A 137 8.97 -2.33 22.30
C GLY A 137 7.80 -3.17 22.80
N GLY A 138 7.81 -3.49 24.10
CA GLY A 138 6.77 -4.30 24.75
C GLY A 138 6.49 -5.60 24.01
N LYS A 139 5.21 -5.88 23.74
CA LYS A 139 4.76 -7.08 23.01
C LYS A 139 5.45 -7.27 21.65
N TRP A 140 5.86 -6.19 20.99
CA TRP A 140 6.51 -6.26 19.69
C TRP A 140 7.96 -6.73 19.80
N ALA A 141 8.71 -6.20 20.77
CA ALA A 141 10.07 -6.63 21.02
C ALA A 141 10.11 -8.09 21.50
N GLU A 142 9.18 -8.47 22.38
CA GLU A 142 9.03 -9.86 22.85
C GLU A 142 8.73 -10.82 21.69
N ALA A 143 7.77 -10.48 20.83
CA ALA A 143 7.43 -11.30 19.66
C ALA A 143 8.58 -11.33 18.64
N ALA A 144 9.27 -10.21 18.41
CA ALA A 144 10.42 -10.16 17.51
C ALA A 144 11.57 -11.04 18.00
N ASP A 145 11.91 -10.97 19.30
CA ASP A 145 12.99 -11.77 19.89
C ASP A 145 12.61 -13.25 20.04
N SER A 146 11.31 -13.59 20.11
CA SER A 146 10.81 -14.97 20.01
C SER A 146 11.09 -15.58 18.61
N ILE A 147 11.12 -14.72 17.58
CA ILE A 147 11.38 -15.12 16.20
C ILE A 147 12.87 -15.24 15.93
N THR A 148 13.62 -14.19 16.25
CA THR A 148 15.07 -14.11 16.10
C THR A 148 15.66 -13.40 17.32
N PRO A 149 16.34 -14.11 18.23
CA PRO A 149 16.86 -13.51 19.46
C PRO A 149 17.74 -12.29 19.22
N GLY A 150 17.42 -11.17 19.86
CA GLY A 150 18.16 -9.91 19.77
C GLY A 150 17.87 -9.11 18.50
N ILE A 151 16.85 -9.46 17.73
CA ILE A 151 16.48 -8.71 16.53
C ILE A 151 15.77 -7.40 16.87
N ALA A 152 15.08 -7.32 18.01
CA ALA A 152 14.29 -6.14 18.38
C ALA A 152 15.11 -4.85 18.42
N VAL A 153 16.39 -4.93 18.79
CA VAL A 153 17.30 -3.76 18.85
C VAL A 153 17.95 -3.40 17.50
N ARG A 154 17.66 -4.17 16.44
CA ARG A 154 18.29 -4.04 15.11
C ARG A 154 17.31 -3.55 14.03
N VAL A 155 16.01 -3.49 14.33
CA VAL A 155 15.00 -3.08 13.34
C VAL A 155 15.03 -1.58 13.08
N GLN A 156 14.61 -1.18 11.88
CA GLN A 156 14.27 0.20 11.58
C GLN A 156 12.76 0.40 11.78
N ASN A 157 12.35 1.64 12.06
CA ASN A 157 10.95 2.06 12.04
C ASN A 157 10.48 2.23 10.59
N VAL A 158 10.40 1.13 9.85
CA VAL A 158 10.04 1.11 8.44
C VAL A 158 8.68 0.44 8.22
N THR A 159 7.93 0.92 7.25
CA THR A 159 6.71 0.29 6.75
C THR A 159 6.57 0.53 5.24
N TRP A 160 5.44 0.18 4.63
CA TRP A 160 5.10 0.58 3.26
C TRP A 160 4.27 1.89 3.24
N PRO A 161 4.21 2.66 2.13
CA PRO A 161 4.76 2.36 0.81
C PRO A 161 6.25 2.04 0.83
N LEU A 162 6.67 1.04 0.06
CA LEU A 162 8.04 0.56 0.02
C LEU A 162 8.49 0.44 -1.43
N LEU A 163 9.59 1.08 -1.80
CA LEU A 163 10.31 0.82 -3.03
C LEU A 163 11.39 -0.21 -2.76
N ILE A 164 11.33 -1.35 -3.44
CA ILE A 164 12.28 -2.45 -3.26
C ILE A 164 12.59 -3.09 -4.61
N HIS A 165 13.86 -3.37 -4.86
CA HIS A 165 14.26 -4.07 -6.08
C HIS A 165 13.74 -5.53 -6.04
N THR A 166 13.30 -6.06 -7.18
CA THR A 166 12.71 -7.42 -7.23
C THR A 166 13.68 -8.53 -6.81
N SER A 167 15.00 -8.31 -6.82
CA SER A 167 15.97 -9.27 -6.27
C SER A 167 15.82 -9.44 -4.76
N ASP A 168 15.65 -8.33 -4.04
CA ASP A 168 15.57 -8.33 -2.59
C ASP A 168 14.20 -8.79 -2.13
N LEU A 169 13.14 -8.32 -2.81
CA LEU A 169 11.79 -8.81 -2.55
C LEU A 169 11.71 -10.33 -2.80
N ARG A 170 12.33 -10.81 -3.89
CA ARG A 170 12.77 -12.19 -4.16
C ARG A 170 13.21 -12.94 -2.91
N ARG A 171 14.25 -12.39 -2.31
CA ARG A 171 15.00 -12.99 -1.24
C ARG A 171 14.21 -13.06 0.07
N ILE A 172 13.34 -12.08 0.33
CA ILE A 172 12.67 -11.95 1.63
C ILE A 172 11.22 -12.44 1.68
N ILE A 173 10.49 -12.48 0.55
CA ILE A 173 9.02 -12.63 0.56
C ILE A 173 8.54 -13.91 1.26
N GLY A 174 9.26 -15.02 1.08
CA GLY A 174 8.93 -16.28 1.75
C GLY A 174 9.08 -16.21 3.27
N ARG A 175 10.13 -15.53 3.76
CA ARG A 175 10.31 -15.30 5.20
C ARG A 175 9.31 -14.28 5.73
N TRP A 176 8.96 -13.26 4.94
CA TRP A 176 7.97 -12.27 5.32
C TRP A 176 6.59 -12.88 5.58
N VAL A 177 6.12 -13.79 4.71
CA VAL A 177 4.88 -14.57 4.93
C VAL A 177 4.92 -15.30 6.28
N GLU A 178 6.01 -16.01 6.55
CA GLU A 178 6.13 -16.85 7.75
C GLU A 178 6.20 -16.02 9.05
N VAL A 179 6.99 -14.94 9.04
CA VAL A 179 7.13 -14.03 10.19
C VAL A 179 5.81 -13.29 10.44
N ALA A 180 5.12 -12.82 9.40
CA ALA A 180 3.82 -12.16 9.53
C ALA A 180 2.78 -13.08 10.18
N ALA A 181 2.71 -14.35 9.78
CA ALA A 181 1.82 -15.32 10.41
C ALA A 181 2.18 -15.60 11.88
N ARG A 182 3.47 -15.58 12.24
CA ARG A 182 3.91 -15.75 13.65
C ARG A 182 3.55 -14.56 14.50
N ILE A 183 3.87 -13.34 14.05
CA ILE A 183 3.50 -12.11 14.76
C ILE A 183 1.98 -12.03 14.93
N ARG A 184 1.21 -12.35 13.88
CA ARG A 184 -0.26 -12.36 13.95
C ARG A 184 -0.76 -13.37 14.97
N LYS A 185 -0.21 -14.58 15.00
CA LYS A 185 -0.57 -15.61 15.99
C LYS A 185 -0.28 -15.18 17.42
N GLU A 186 0.86 -14.53 17.65
CA GLU A 186 1.31 -14.15 19.00
C GLU A 186 0.59 -12.90 19.52
N THR A 187 0.28 -11.94 18.63
CA THR A 187 -0.20 -10.61 19.03
C THR A 187 -1.64 -10.32 18.68
N GLY A 188 -2.24 -11.06 17.74
CA GLY A 188 -3.57 -10.79 17.17
C GLY A 188 -3.69 -9.44 16.45
N ALA A 189 -2.59 -8.74 16.22
CA ALA A 189 -2.60 -7.36 15.75
C ALA A 189 -2.79 -7.26 14.24
N TRP A 190 -3.39 -6.16 13.78
CA TRP A 190 -3.67 -5.95 12.35
C TRP A 190 -2.41 -5.65 11.56
N GLU A 191 -1.48 -4.94 12.19
CA GLU A 191 -0.19 -4.48 11.69
C GLU A 191 0.89 -5.58 11.68
N SER A 192 0.49 -6.85 11.80
CA SER A 192 1.42 -7.97 11.97
C SER A 192 2.37 -8.15 10.79
N ASP A 193 1.91 -7.89 9.57
CA ASP A 193 2.69 -7.88 8.34
C ASP A 193 3.62 -6.66 8.25
N MET A 194 3.22 -5.49 8.77
CA MET A 194 4.09 -4.30 8.91
C MET A 194 5.24 -4.58 9.87
N VAL A 195 4.94 -5.09 11.06
CA VAL A 195 5.96 -5.44 12.06
C VAL A 195 6.88 -6.54 11.52
N ALA A 196 6.32 -7.55 10.85
CA ALA A 196 7.11 -8.60 10.23
C ALA A 196 8.10 -8.08 9.19
N LEU A 197 7.72 -7.07 8.39
CA LEU A 197 8.63 -6.45 7.43
C LEU A 197 9.87 -5.89 8.14
N THR A 198 9.70 -5.18 9.26
CA THR A 198 10.83 -4.61 10.03
C THR A 198 11.81 -5.69 10.50
N ILE A 199 11.28 -6.83 10.95
CA ILE A 199 12.05 -7.96 11.44
C ILE A 199 12.80 -8.61 10.29
N VAL A 200 12.11 -8.89 9.17
CA VAL A 200 12.67 -9.59 8.02
C VAL A 200 13.77 -8.76 7.35
N LEU A 201 13.59 -7.44 7.22
CA LEU A 201 14.65 -6.57 6.69
C LEU A 201 15.89 -6.63 7.59
N ALA A 202 15.73 -6.58 8.91
CA ALA A 202 16.83 -6.69 9.86
C ALA A 202 17.51 -8.07 9.85
N GLU A 203 16.74 -9.16 9.70
CA GLU A 203 17.26 -10.54 9.58
C GLU A 203 18.18 -10.67 8.36
N TYR A 204 17.78 -10.06 7.24
CA TYR A 204 18.51 -10.11 5.97
C TYR A 204 19.57 -9.01 5.83
N GLN A 205 19.76 -8.19 6.86
CA GLN A 205 20.71 -7.06 6.88
C GLN A 205 20.45 -6.06 5.74
N ILE A 206 19.17 -5.86 5.41
CA ILE A 206 18.73 -4.86 4.42
C ILE A 206 18.35 -3.61 5.20
N THR A 207 19.03 -2.50 4.90
CA THR A 207 18.77 -1.20 5.51
C THR A 207 18.03 -0.33 4.51
N CYS A 208 16.89 0.22 4.92
CA CYS A 208 16.11 1.14 4.12
C CYS A 208 16.65 2.56 4.25
N ASP A 209 16.64 3.29 3.13
CA ASP A 209 16.58 4.74 3.13
C ASP A 209 15.17 5.15 3.57
N LEU A 210 15.05 5.72 4.77
CA LEU A 210 13.76 6.10 5.33
C LEU A 210 13.33 7.47 4.81
N GLU A 211 12.18 7.51 4.15
CA GLU A 211 11.56 8.72 3.63
C GLU A 211 10.09 8.79 4.09
N MET A 212 9.51 10.00 4.02
CA MET A 212 8.08 10.20 4.23
C MET A 212 7.36 10.08 2.88
N LEU A 213 7.11 8.85 2.44
CA LEU A 213 6.53 8.52 1.13
C LEU A 213 5.01 8.74 1.06
N ALA A 214 4.32 8.62 2.19
CA ALA A 214 2.88 8.82 2.32
C ALA A 214 2.52 9.62 3.58
N ALA A 215 1.54 10.50 3.44
CA ALA A 215 0.83 11.12 4.55
C ALA A 215 -0.23 10.15 5.10
N TRP A 216 0.03 9.59 6.27
CA TRP A 216 -0.85 8.62 6.93
C TRP A 216 -1.83 9.31 7.87
N MET A 217 -3.11 9.00 7.77
CA MET A 217 -4.10 9.53 8.72
C MET A 217 -3.96 8.85 10.09
N PRO A 218 -3.94 9.60 11.22
CA PRO A 218 -4.08 11.05 11.37
C PRO A 218 -2.75 11.76 11.74
N TRP A 219 -1.63 11.40 11.12
CA TRP A 219 -0.35 12.03 11.42
C TRP A 219 -0.37 13.54 11.12
N PRO A 220 0.32 14.36 11.94
CA PRO A 220 0.31 15.82 11.79
C PRO A 220 0.90 16.30 10.45
N ASP A 221 0.40 17.43 9.94
CA ASP A 221 0.88 18.03 8.69
C ASP A 221 2.39 18.31 8.72
N GLU A 222 2.93 18.74 9.87
CA GLU A 222 4.36 19.00 10.06
C GLU A 222 5.24 17.74 9.99
N VAL A 223 4.66 16.56 10.20
CA VAL A 223 5.35 15.26 10.10
C VAL A 223 5.35 14.78 8.65
N VAL A 224 4.19 14.84 8.01
CA VAL A 224 4.00 14.23 6.68
C VAL A 224 4.48 15.13 5.53
N ALA A 225 4.56 16.44 5.76
CA ALA A 225 5.07 17.42 4.81
C ALA A 225 4.50 17.23 3.38
N ASP A 226 5.37 17.34 2.37
CA ASP A 226 5.02 17.19 0.96
C ASP A 226 5.01 15.72 0.49
N ALA A 227 4.69 14.77 1.38
CA ALA A 227 4.60 13.36 1.03
C ALA A 227 3.78 13.16 -0.26
N PRO A 228 4.29 12.44 -1.26
CA PRO A 228 3.67 12.36 -2.59
C PRO A 228 2.41 11.51 -2.63
N ILE A 229 2.14 10.72 -1.58
CA ILE A 229 0.99 9.82 -1.45
C ILE A 229 0.17 10.22 -0.23
N ILE A 230 -1.15 10.03 -0.26
CA ILE A 230 -2.03 10.09 0.91
C ILE A 230 -2.52 8.67 1.21
N HIS A 231 -2.40 8.23 2.45
CA HIS A 231 -3.03 7.02 2.96
C HIS A 231 -4.28 7.35 3.75
N TYR A 232 -5.44 7.08 3.17
CA TYR A 232 -6.74 7.36 3.79
C TYR A 232 -7.25 6.17 4.61
N CYS A 233 -6.39 5.64 5.49
CA CYS A 233 -6.69 4.47 6.30
C CYS A 233 -7.66 4.72 7.45
N GLN A 234 -7.75 5.97 7.93
CA GLN A 234 -8.56 6.38 9.08
C GLN A 234 -9.65 7.39 8.67
N ARG A 235 -10.41 7.84 9.66
CA ARG A 235 -11.44 8.88 9.51
C ARG A 235 -10.79 10.23 9.18
N VAL A 236 -11.41 10.96 8.25
CA VAL A 236 -11.15 12.39 8.05
C VAL A 236 -11.93 13.14 9.11
N LEU A 237 -11.23 13.89 9.96
CA LEU A 237 -11.81 14.66 11.05
C LEU A 237 -11.80 16.16 10.74
N ASP A 238 -12.74 16.90 11.32
CA ASP A 238 -12.67 18.35 11.39
C ASP A 238 -11.81 18.84 12.56
N VAL A 239 -11.64 20.16 12.69
CA VAL A 239 -10.88 20.79 13.79
C VAL A 239 -11.46 20.54 15.19
N GLY A 240 -12.74 20.17 15.29
CA GLY A 240 -13.41 19.78 16.53
C GLY A 240 -13.22 18.31 16.90
N GLY A 241 -12.70 17.49 15.98
CA GLY A 241 -12.54 16.05 16.13
C GLY A 241 -13.76 15.25 15.64
N ASP A 242 -14.75 15.89 15.02
CA ASP A 242 -15.91 15.22 14.46
C ASP A 242 -15.57 14.60 13.11
N THR A 243 -16.24 13.48 12.77
CA THR A 243 -15.98 12.76 11.52
C THR A 243 -16.65 13.44 10.34
N LEU A 244 -15.85 13.91 9.38
CA LEU A 244 -16.34 14.44 8.11
C LEU A 244 -16.56 13.34 7.08
N TRP A 245 -15.65 12.37 7.02
CA TRP A 245 -15.73 11.28 6.05
C TRP A 245 -14.96 10.05 6.51
N TYR A 246 -15.46 8.88 6.15
CA TYR A 246 -14.75 7.62 6.39
C TYR A 246 -15.03 6.60 5.29
N LYS A 247 -13.97 6.01 4.73
CA LYS A 247 -14.06 5.03 3.65
C LYS A 247 -14.96 3.82 3.96
N GLN A 248 -15.03 3.37 5.22
CA GLN A 248 -15.85 2.21 5.58
C GLN A 248 -17.35 2.53 5.62
N GLU A 249 -17.70 3.81 5.72
CA GLU A 249 -19.07 4.31 5.74
C GLU A 249 -19.48 4.90 4.37
N TYR A 250 -18.54 4.96 3.42
CA TYR A 250 -18.74 5.55 2.11
C TYR A 250 -19.28 4.54 1.10
N SER A 251 -20.42 4.86 0.50
CA SER A 251 -20.92 4.19 -0.69
C SER A 251 -20.22 4.75 -1.93
N PRO A 252 -19.63 3.89 -2.80
CA PRO A 252 -18.83 4.34 -3.93
C PRO A 252 -19.57 5.31 -4.83
N TRP A 253 -18.95 6.47 -5.04
CA TRP A 253 -19.40 7.57 -5.91
C TRP A 253 -20.63 8.33 -5.45
N ASP A 254 -21.12 8.08 -4.23
CA ASP A 254 -22.10 8.95 -3.60
C ASP A 254 -21.53 10.36 -3.42
N ASP A 255 -22.43 11.33 -3.31
CA ASP A 255 -22.02 12.70 -3.08
C ASP A 255 -21.43 12.87 -1.69
N ILE A 256 -20.37 13.65 -1.60
CA ILE A 256 -19.65 13.90 -0.35
C ILE A 256 -20.02 15.32 0.08
N ASP A 257 -21.10 15.41 0.86
CA ASP A 257 -21.70 16.68 1.33
C ASP A 257 -20.97 17.26 2.56
N VAL A 258 -19.64 17.36 2.44
CA VAL A 258 -18.80 18.11 3.39
C VAL A 258 -17.99 19.15 2.65
N ASN A 259 -17.67 20.24 3.33
CA ASN A 259 -16.77 21.25 2.81
C ASN A 259 -15.31 20.82 3.09
N PRO A 260 -14.48 20.58 2.04
CA PRO A 260 -13.12 20.08 2.24
C PRO A 260 -12.26 20.94 3.17
N SER A 261 -12.48 22.26 3.20
CA SER A 261 -11.72 23.18 4.06
C SER A 261 -11.96 22.97 5.55
N ASP A 262 -12.97 22.20 5.93
CA ASP A 262 -13.30 21.95 7.33
C ASP A 262 -12.42 20.84 7.92
N ALA A 263 -11.70 20.09 7.09
CA ALA A 263 -10.79 19.04 7.55
C ALA A 263 -9.64 19.60 8.40
N ALA A 264 -9.30 18.91 9.49
CA ALA A 264 -8.27 19.33 10.44
C ALA A 264 -6.85 19.34 9.84
N LEU A 265 -6.60 18.48 8.84
CA LEU A 265 -5.29 18.28 8.23
C LEU A 265 -5.34 18.67 6.75
N GLY A 266 -4.31 19.34 6.26
CA GLY A 266 -4.25 19.88 4.91
C GLY A 266 -4.37 18.79 3.85
N TYR A 267 -3.68 17.65 4.02
CA TYR A 267 -3.77 16.53 3.08
C TYR A 267 -5.13 15.81 3.14
N CYS A 268 -5.86 15.88 4.26
CA CYS A 268 -7.24 15.39 4.35
C CYS A 268 -8.20 16.27 3.53
N SER A 269 -8.04 17.60 3.60
CA SER A 269 -8.77 18.54 2.74
C SER A 269 -8.49 18.26 1.27
N GLU A 270 -7.21 18.05 0.90
CA GLU A 270 -6.81 17.69 -0.46
C GLU A 270 -7.47 16.38 -0.94
N LEU A 271 -7.47 15.34 -0.10
CA LEU A 271 -8.18 14.08 -0.39
C LEU A 271 -9.66 14.31 -0.66
N LEU A 272 -10.36 15.08 0.19
CA LEU A 272 -11.79 15.35 0.01
C LEU A 272 -12.07 16.06 -1.33
N VAL A 273 -11.20 16.98 -1.75
CA VAL A 273 -11.29 17.60 -3.08
C VAL A 273 -11.11 16.57 -4.20
N MET A 274 -10.10 15.70 -4.09
CA MET A 274 -9.85 14.63 -5.08
C MET A 274 -11.04 13.67 -5.18
N LEU A 275 -11.55 13.21 -4.04
CA LEU A 275 -12.70 12.30 -3.93
C LEU A 275 -13.97 12.91 -4.53
N LYS A 276 -14.34 14.14 -4.13
CA LYS A 276 -15.52 14.85 -4.68
C LYS A 276 -15.45 14.97 -6.18
N ARG A 277 -14.28 15.34 -6.71
CA ARG A 277 -14.05 15.46 -8.15
C ARG A 277 -14.22 14.12 -8.86
N PHE A 278 -13.60 13.06 -8.35
CA PHE A 278 -13.65 11.75 -8.98
C PHE A 278 -15.04 11.12 -8.91
N ALA A 279 -15.72 11.21 -7.77
CA ALA A 279 -17.12 10.79 -7.62
C ALA A 279 -18.04 11.50 -8.62
N GLY A 280 -17.87 12.83 -8.81
CA GLY A 280 -18.60 13.58 -9.82
C GLY A 280 -18.37 13.07 -11.26
N LEU A 281 -17.13 12.72 -11.61
CA LEU A 281 -16.80 12.14 -12.92
C LEU A 281 -17.46 10.77 -13.12
N GLN A 282 -17.46 9.92 -12.09
CA GLN A 282 -18.07 8.59 -12.16
C GLN A 282 -19.58 8.66 -12.31
N ARG A 283 -20.26 9.55 -11.56
CA ARG A 283 -21.70 9.79 -11.72
C ARG A 283 -22.06 10.28 -13.13
N ALA A 284 -21.27 11.21 -13.69
CA ALA A 284 -21.49 11.70 -15.05
C ALA A 284 -21.29 10.61 -16.11
N ALA A 285 -20.26 9.75 -15.95
CA ALA A 285 -20.02 8.63 -16.86
C ALA A 285 -21.21 7.64 -16.88
N HIS A 286 -21.75 7.28 -15.70
CA HIS A 286 -22.92 6.41 -15.61
C HIS A 286 -24.17 7.01 -16.26
N GLN A 287 -24.39 8.32 -16.12
CA GLN A 287 -25.53 9.01 -16.77
C GLN A 287 -25.38 9.11 -18.29
N SER A 288 -24.15 9.14 -18.82
CA SER A 288 -23.87 9.20 -20.26
C SER A 288 -23.88 7.83 -20.96
N GLY A 289 -23.88 6.74 -20.20
CA GLY A 289 -23.88 5.36 -20.68
C GLY A 289 -25.25 4.66 -20.65
N SER A 290 -26.32 5.36 -20.22
CA SER A 290 -27.72 4.94 -20.29
C SER A 290 -28.44 5.58 -21.46
#